data_AF-X1KT81-F1
#
_entry.id   AF-X1KT81-F1
#
_cell.length_a   1.000
_cell.length_b   1.000
_cell.length_c   1.000
_cell.angle_alpha   90.00
_cell.angle_beta   90.00
_cell.angle_gamma   90.00
#
_symmetry.space_group_name_H-M   'P 1'
#
loop_
_entity.id
_entity.type
_entity.pdbx_description
1 polymer ?
#
loop_
_entity_poly.entity_id
_entity_poly.type
_entity_poly.pdbx_seq_one_letter_code
_entity_poly.pdbx_strand_id
1 'polypeptide(L)'
;MNEIYQIFIGSMVVAFSGALVPGPMLTLVISSVAKKGFWTSFFIVVGHSLLELVVVISFFFGILKYLDNPLIAKIIGVLGGVFLLYMGVDIIISIFKKKYTIDFKSIQKKRTITGKST
;
A
#
# COMPACT_ATOMS: atom_id res chain seq x y z
N MET A 1 14.71 5.75 31.17
CA MET A 1 14.60 4.39 30.58
C MET A 1 13.19 4.12 30.05
N ASN A 2 12.12 4.52 30.75
CA ASN A 2 10.74 4.27 30.31
C ASN A 2 10.32 5.10 29.08
N GLU A 3 10.81 6.34 28.98
CA GLU A 3 10.51 7.24 27.85
C GLU A 3 10.86 6.62 26.49
N ILE A 4 12.07 6.07 26.33
CA ILE A 4 12.56 5.48 25.08
C ILE A 4 11.70 4.28 24.65
N TYR A 5 11.25 3.47 25.61
CA TYR A 5 10.38 2.34 25.32
C TYR A 5 8.99 2.81 24.87
N GLN A 6 8.47 3.90 25.45
CA GLN A 6 7.19 4.48 25.05
C GLN A 6 7.24 5.09 23.65
N ILE A 7 8.28 5.85 23.29
CA ILE A 7 8.40 6.35 21.90
C ILE A 7 8.67 5.22 20.91
N PHE A 8 9.40 4.18 21.27
CA PHE A 8 9.61 3.02 20.40
C PHE A 8 8.29 2.28 20.11
N ILE A 9 7.56 1.88 21.16
CA ILE A 9 6.28 1.18 20.99
C ILE A 9 5.25 2.10 20.34
N GLY A 10 5.18 3.37 20.74
CA GLY A 10 4.26 4.35 20.18
C GLY A 10 4.49 4.56 18.68
N SER A 11 5.74 4.80 18.27
CA SER A 11 6.07 4.97 16.85
C SER A 11 5.87 3.68 16.05
N MET A 12 6.21 2.51 16.61
CA MET A 12 5.96 1.22 15.98
C MET A 12 4.47 1.01 15.74
N VAL A 13 3.61 1.24 16.74
CA VAL A 13 2.16 1.07 16.60
C VAL A 13 1.57 2.04 15.58
N VAL A 14 1.99 3.31 15.60
CA VAL A 14 1.51 4.33 14.65
C VAL A 14 1.92 3.97 13.22
N ALA A 15 3.19 3.65 12.99
CA ALA A 15 3.69 3.29 11.66
C ALA A 15 3.10 1.97 11.16
N PHE A 16 2.99 0.97 12.04
CA PHE A 16 2.42 -0.34 11.71
C PHE A 16 0.93 -0.24 11.40
N SER A 17 0.17 0.55 12.17
CA SER A 17 -1.24 0.82 11.88
C SER A 17 -1.40 1.43 10.49
N GLY A 18 -0.60 2.45 10.17
CA GLY A 18 -0.59 3.09 8.84
C GLY A 18 -0.29 2.11 7.70
N ALA A 19 0.70 1.24 7.87
CA ALA A 19 1.07 0.24 6.86
C ALA A 19 0.03 -0.89 6.71
N LEU A 20 -0.69 -1.24 7.77
CA LEU A 20 -1.71 -2.29 7.77
C LEU A 20 -3.08 -1.83 7.28
N VAL A 21 -3.36 -0.53 7.22
CA VAL A 21 -4.66 -0.03 6.75
C VAL A 21 -4.96 -0.66 5.38
N PRO A 22 -6.09 -1.37 5.20
CA PRO A 22 -6.43 -2.04 3.95
C PRO A 22 -6.68 -0.99 2.87
N GLY A 23 -5.63 -0.69 2.11
CA GLY A 23 -5.63 0.32 1.06
C GLY A 23 -5.28 -0.24 -0.32
N PRO A 24 -5.33 0.61 -1.36
CA PRO A 24 -4.96 0.24 -2.72
C PRO A 24 -3.54 -0.30 -2.81
N MET A 25 -2.58 0.34 -2.14
CA MET A 25 -1.17 -0.07 -2.17
C MET A 25 -0.96 -1.45 -1.53
N LEU A 26 -1.54 -1.70 -0.34
CA LEU A 26 -1.45 -3.00 0.32
C LEU A 26 -2.07 -4.11 -0.55
N THR A 27 -3.24 -3.84 -1.15
CA THR A 27 -3.92 -4.78 -2.06
C THR A 27 -3.06 -5.10 -3.29
N LEU A 28 -2.43 -4.07 -3.88
CA LEU A 28 -1.51 -4.21 -5.00
C LEU A 28 -0.28 -5.03 -4.63
N VAL A 29 0.30 -4.80 -3.46
CA VAL A 29 1.45 -5.57 -2.94
C VAL A 29 1.08 -7.04 -2.77
N ILE A 30 -0.04 -7.34 -2.10
CA ILE A 30 -0.51 -8.72 -1.89
C ILE A 30 -0.77 -9.41 -3.23
N SER A 31 -1.50 -8.78 -4.14
CA SER A 31 -1.78 -9.36 -5.46
C SER A 31 -0.51 -9.55 -6.29
N SER A 32 0.49 -8.68 -6.14
CA SER A 32 1.73 -8.75 -6.92
C SER A 32 2.66 -9.83 -6.38
N VAL A 33 2.81 -9.93 -5.06
CA VAL A 33 3.59 -10.99 -4.41
C VAL A 33 3.01 -12.37 -4.72
N ALA A 34 1.68 -12.50 -4.67
CA ALA A 34 1.00 -13.76 -5.02
C ALA A 34 1.25 -14.22 -6.46
N LYS A 35 1.56 -13.30 -7.39
CA LYS A 35 1.75 -13.61 -8.82
C LYS A 35 3.22 -13.65 -9.26
N LYS A 36 4.06 -12.76 -8.74
CA LYS A 36 5.42 -12.47 -9.22
C LYS A 36 6.49 -12.70 -8.15
N GLY A 37 6.11 -13.10 -6.94
CA GLY A 37 7.03 -13.40 -5.84
C GLY A 37 7.44 -12.17 -5.01
N PHE A 38 8.13 -12.43 -3.89
CA PHE A 38 8.45 -11.46 -2.84
C PHE A 38 9.21 -10.22 -3.34
N TRP A 39 10.17 -10.38 -4.25
CA TRP A 39 10.97 -9.27 -4.77
C TRP A 39 10.13 -8.14 -5.39
N THR A 40 8.94 -8.45 -5.90
CA THR A 40 8.07 -7.45 -6.53
C THR A 40 7.58 -6.39 -5.52
N SER A 41 7.33 -6.76 -4.27
CA SER A 41 6.88 -5.80 -3.25
C SER A 41 7.97 -4.80 -2.89
N PHE A 42 9.22 -5.24 -2.82
CA PHE A 42 10.36 -4.36 -2.50
C PHE A 42 10.46 -3.20 -3.50
N PHE A 43 10.40 -3.49 -4.80
CA PHE A 43 10.43 -2.45 -5.83
C PHE A 43 9.23 -1.50 -5.78
N ILE A 44 8.04 -1.99 -5.44
CA ILE A 44 6.84 -1.16 -5.29
C ILE A 44 7.01 -0.17 -4.13
N VAL A 45 7.49 -0.65 -2.97
CA VAL A 45 7.70 0.18 -1.79
C VAL A 45 8.78 1.23 -2.05
N VAL A 46 9.91 0.85 -2.64
CA VAL A 46 10.99 1.80 -2.96
C VAL A 46 10.52 2.93 -3.87
N GLY A 47 9.74 2.62 -4.91
CA GLY A 47 9.17 3.64 -5.79
C GLY A 47 8.20 4.58 -5.07
N HIS A 48 7.37 4.03 -4.17
CA HIS A 48 6.44 4.83 -3.37
C HIS A 48 7.17 5.75 -2.39
N SER A 49 8.12 5.21 -1.62
CA SER A 49 8.91 5.97 -0.65
C SER A 49 9.74 7.08 -1.32
N LEU A 50 10.17 6.89 -2.57
CA LEU A 50 10.83 7.96 -3.32
C LEU A 50 9.89 9.14 -3.60
N LEU A 51 8.62 8.86 -3.94
CA LEU A 51 7.62 9.89 -4.16
C LEU A 51 7.28 10.63 -2.86
N GLU A 52 7.16 9.90 -1.75
CA GLU A 52 6.99 10.48 -0.42
C GLU A 52 8.17 11.37 -0.03
N LEU A 53 9.40 10.93 -0.32
CA LEU A 53 10.61 11.72 -0.05
C LEU A 53 10.58 13.06 -0.81
N VAL A 54 10.16 13.07 -2.07
CA VAL A 54 10.01 14.30 -2.87
C VAL A 54 8.99 15.24 -2.22
N VAL A 55 7.87 14.72 -1.71
CA VAL A 55 6.86 15.53 -1.01
C VAL A 55 7.43 16.10 0.29
N VAL A 56 8.14 15.29 1.08
CA VAL A 56 8.79 15.75 2.33
C VAL A 56 9.82 16.84 2.06
N ILE A 57 10.65 16.66 1.03
CA ILE A 57 11.62 17.69 0.58
C ILE A 57 10.88 18.96 0.17
N SER A 58 9.78 18.82 -0.57
CA SER A 58 8.94 19.95 -1.00
C SER A 58 8.37 20.72 0.20
N PHE A 59 7.94 20.02 1.26
CA PHE A 59 7.51 20.65 2.52
C PHE A 59 8.66 21.39 3.21
N PHE A 60 9.86 20.81 3.22
CA PHE A 60 11.06 21.46 3.76
C PHE A 60 11.41 22.78 3.04
N PHE A 61 11.22 22.86 1.72
CA PHE A 61 11.39 24.08 0.94
C PHE A 61 10.32 25.16 1.17
N GLY A 62 9.35 24.93 2.05
CA GLY A 62 8.41 25.95 2.50
C GLY A 62 7.05 25.92 1.80
N ILE A 63 6.69 24.83 1.13
CA ILE A 63 5.32 24.62 0.62
C ILE A 63 4.26 24.71 1.74
N LEU A 64 4.64 24.42 2.99
CA LEU A 64 3.79 24.58 4.16
C LEU A 64 3.22 26.01 4.31
N LYS A 65 3.96 27.05 3.89
CA LYS A 65 3.48 28.45 3.93
C LYS A 65 2.27 28.69 3.01
N TYR A 66 2.18 27.94 1.92
CA TYR A 66 1.02 27.99 1.03
C TYR A 66 -0.14 27.14 1.58
N LEU A 67 0.18 26.10 2.35
CA LEU A 67 -0.80 25.22 2.98
C LEU A 67 -1.49 25.84 4.20
N ASP A 68 -0.87 26.85 4.83
CA ASP A 68 -1.48 27.66 5.88
C ASP A 68 -2.73 28.44 5.42
N ASN A 69 -2.91 28.63 4.11
CA ASN A 69 -4.14 29.22 3.60
C ASN A 69 -5.31 28.21 3.72
N PRO A 70 -6.35 28.53 4.50
CA PRO A 70 -7.45 27.60 4.75
C PRO A 70 -8.22 27.21 3.47
N LEU A 71 -8.23 28.06 2.44
CA LEU A 71 -8.83 27.71 1.15
C LEU A 71 -8.04 26.60 0.45
N ILE A 72 -6.71 26.68 0.44
CA ILE A 72 -5.84 25.72 -0.24
C ILE A 72 -5.89 24.37 0.47
N ALA A 73 -5.78 24.36 1.80
CA ALA A 73 -5.92 23.15 2.60
C ALA A 73 -7.29 22.48 2.40
N LYS A 74 -8.37 23.27 2.33
CA LYS A 74 -9.73 22.74 2.08
C LYS A 74 -9.86 22.12 0.70
N ILE A 75 -9.31 22.75 -0.34
CA ILE A 75 -9.34 22.21 -1.71
C ILE A 75 -8.59 20.88 -1.78
N ILE A 76 -7.38 20.82 -1.23
CA ILE A 76 -6.57 19.59 -1.20
C ILE A 76 -7.27 18.50 -0.39
N GLY A 77 -7.86 18.85 0.76
CA GLY A 77 -8.62 17.92 1.59
C GLY A 77 -9.85 17.35 0.88
N VAL A 78 -10.61 18.18 0.17
CA VAL A 78 -11.77 17.73 -0.61
C VAL A 78 -11.34 16.87 -1.79
N LEU A 79 -10.33 17.29 -2.56
CA LEU A 79 -9.81 16.51 -3.69
C LEU A 79 -9.26 15.15 -3.23
N GLY A 80 -8.47 15.15 -2.15
CA GLY A 80 -7.96 13.92 -1.55
C GLY A 80 -9.07 13.01 -1.02
N GLY A 81 -10.08 13.58 -0.37
CA GLY A 81 -11.25 12.84 0.12
C GLY A 81 -12.07 12.20 -1.00
N VAL A 82 -12.33 12.94 -2.08
CA VAL A 82 -13.01 12.42 -3.27
C VAL A 82 -12.19 11.31 -3.92
N PHE A 83 -10.87 11.48 -4.02
CA PHE A 83 -9.98 10.45 -4.56
C PHE A 83 -9.96 9.18 -3.70
N LEU A 84 -9.98 9.32 -2.36
CA LEU A 84 -10.10 8.19 -1.44
C LEU A 84 -11.43 7.44 -1.61
N LEU A 85 -12.54 8.15 -1.74
CA LEU A 85 -13.85 7.55 -2.03
C LEU A 85 -13.84 6.81 -3.37
N TYR A 86 -13.29 7.43 -4.41
CA TYR A 86 -13.14 6.82 -5.72
C TYR A 86 -12.37 5.49 -5.65
N MET A 87 -11.21 5.49 -4.97
CA MET A 87 -10.41 4.27 -4.78
C MET A 87 -11.15 3.21 -3.96
N GLY A 88 -11.88 3.60 -2.92
CA GLY A 88 -12.69 2.68 -2.13
C GLY A 88 -13.78 2.00 -2.96
N VAL A 89 -14.50 2.78 -3.78
CA VAL A 89 -15.52 2.26 -4.69
C VAL A 89 -14.93 1.34 -5.75
N ASP A 90 -13.78 1.69 -6.34
CA ASP A 90 -13.09 0.87 -7.33
C ASP A 90 -12.71 -0.52 -6.77
N ILE A 91 -12.20 -0.57 -5.53
CA ILE A 91 -11.88 -1.83 -4.85
C ILE A 91 -13.15 -2.67 -4.67
N ILE A 92 -14.24 -2.06 -4.18
CA ILE A 92 -15.52 -2.76 -3.97
C ILE A 92 -16.03 -3.33 -5.31
N ILE A 93 -16.09 -2.51 -6.37
CA ILE A 93 -16.54 -2.93 -7.70
C ILE A 93 -15.64 -4.06 -8.26
N SER A 94 -14.33 -3.96 -8.06
CA SER A 94 -13.37 -4.97 -8.51
C SER A 94 -13.59 -6.33 -7.86
N ILE A 95 -13.99 -6.37 -6.59
CA ILE A 95 -14.37 -7.61 -5.90
C ILE A 95 -15.64 -8.20 -6.52
N PHE A 96 -16.67 -7.39 -6.75
CA PHE A 96 -17.94 -7.86 -7.32
C PHE A 96 -17.82 -8.32 -8.78
N LYS A 97 -16.96 -7.68 -9.60
CA LYS A 97 -16.77 -8.07 -11.01
C LYS A 97 -15.92 -9.32 -11.20
N LYS A 98 -15.02 -9.63 -10.27
CA LYS A 98 -14.01 -10.68 -10.45
C LYS A 98 -14.42 -11.94 -9.68
N LYS A 99 -15.26 -12.77 -10.31
CA LYS A 99 -15.36 -14.20 -9.96
C LYS A 99 -13.98 -14.82 -10.15
N TYR A 100 -13.18 -14.89 -9.09
CA TYR A 100 -11.98 -15.70 -9.06
C TYR A 100 -12.42 -17.18 -9.12
N THR A 101 -12.61 -17.70 -10.33
CA THR A 101 -12.55 -19.14 -10.57
C THR A 101 -11.13 -19.56 -10.22
N ILE A 102 -10.91 -19.95 -8.98
CA ILE A 102 -9.65 -20.56 -8.55
C ILE A 102 -9.65 -21.94 -9.17
N ASP A 103 -9.04 -22.04 -10.36
CA ASP A 103 -8.79 -23.33 -10.99
C ASP A 103 -7.62 -24.02 -10.27
N PHE A 104 -7.94 -24.72 -9.18
CA PHE A 104 -7.03 -25.56 -8.39
C PHE A 104 -6.37 -26.68 -9.21
N LYS A 105 -6.77 -26.89 -10.47
CA LYS A 105 -6.29 -27.98 -11.32
C LYS A 105 -4.87 -27.78 -11.85
N SER A 106 -4.35 -26.55 -11.88
CA SER A 106 -3.02 -26.24 -12.43
C SER A 106 -1.84 -26.53 -11.46
N ILE A 107 -2.08 -26.54 -10.14
CA ILE A 107 -1.03 -26.76 -9.12
C ILE A 107 -0.71 -28.27 -8.95
N GLN A 108 -1.68 -29.15 -9.16
CA GLN A 108 -1.49 -30.61 -9.08
C GLN A 108 -0.56 -31.16 -10.19
N LYS A 109 -0.69 -30.67 -11.43
CA LYS A 109 0.07 -31.21 -12.58
C LYS A 109 1.58 -30.98 -12.50
N LYS A 110 2.03 -29.92 -11.82
CA LYS A 110 3.47 -29.61 -11.68
C LYS A 110 4.17 -30.44 -10.60
N ARG A 111 3.44 -31.02 -9.64
CA ARG A 111 4.03 -31.83 -8.55
C ARG A 111 4.21 -33.30 -8.92
N THR A 112 3.43 -33.82 -9.86
CA THR A 112 3.51 -35.22 -10.30
C THR A 112 4.64 -35.49 -11.29
N ILE A 113 5.13 -34.47 -12.01
CA ILE A 113 6.17 -34.66 -13.05
C ILE A 113 7.58 -34.69 -12.45
N THR A 114 7.82 -34.05 -11.29
CA THR A 114 9.16 -33.93 -10.68
C THR A 114 9.44 -34.91 -9.55
N GLY A 115 8.49 -35.78 -9.20
CA GLY A 115 8.61 -36.74 -8.09
C GLY A 115 9.14 -38.13 -8.48
N LYS A 116 9.64 -38.33 -9.71
CA LYS A 116 10.10 -39.64 -10.16
C LYS A 116 11.32 -39.58 -11.08
N SER A 117 12.47 -39.21 -10.53
CA SER A 117 13.75 -39.81 -10.94
C SER A 117 14.83 -39.50 -9.91
N THR A 118 15.57 -40.55 -9.56
CA THR A 118 16.70 -40.69 -8.61
C THR A 118 16.30 -40.91 -7.16
#